data_AF-A0AAJ1TEW8-F1
#
_entry.id   AF-A0AAJ1TEW8-F1
#
_cell.length_a   1.000
_cell.length_b   1.000
_cell.length_c   1.000
_cell.angle_alpha   90.00
_cell.angle_beta   90.00
_cell.angle_gamma   90.00
#
_symmetry.space_group_name_H-M   'P 1'
#
loop_
_entity.id
_entity.type
_entity.pdbx_description
1 polymer ?
#
loop_
_entity_poly.entity_id
_entity_poly.type
_entity_poly.pdbx_seq_one_letter_code
_entity_poly.pdbx_strand_id
1 'polypeptide(L)' 'MIQQLDVHNPEIVQKLLDIQIPAYQVEAKIIGSTEIPHLQDTVEKIQSSREIFFGYWEEENLAGALVSL' A
#
# COMPACT_ATOMS: atom_id res chain seq x y z
N MET A 1 8.38 11.62 7.46
CA MET A 1 8.66 10.74 8.62
C MET A 1 7.82 9.46 8.53
N ILE A 2 8.29 8.34 9.08
CA ILE A 2 7.53 7.07 9.06
C ILE A 2 6.47 7.09 10.18
N GLN A 3 5.24 6.76 9.84
CA GLN A 3 4.10 6.67 10.77
C GLN A 3 3.24 5.46 10.44
N GLN A 4 2.60 4.87 11.45
CA GLN A 4 1.57 3.86 11.20
C GLN A 4 0.38 4.50 10.49
N LEU A 5 -0.15 3.81 9.47
CA LEU A 5 -1.32 4.25 8.72
C LEU A 5 -2.59 3.77 9.42
N ASP A 6 -3.57 4.67 9.54
CA ASP A 6 -4.92 4.30 9.96
C ASP A 6 -5.66 3.65 8.79
N VAL A 7 -5.62 2.32 8.74
CA VAL A 7 -6.30 1.56 7.68
C VAL A 7 -7.83 1.65 7.76
N HIS A 8 -8.41 2.07 8.88
CA HIS A 8 -9.86 2.30 8.96
C HIS A 8 -10.28 3.60 8.27
N ASN A 9 -9.34 4.49 7.95
CA ASN A 9 -9.59 5.67 7.13
C ASN A 9 -9.44 5.31 5.64
N PRO A 10 -10.54 5.28 4.85
CA PRO A 10 -10.48 4.89 3.44
C PRO A 10 -9.64 5.85 2.59
N GLU A 11 -9.50 7.12 2.97
CA GLU A 11 -8.65 8.08 2.23
C GLU A 11 -7.16 7.74 2.39
N ILE A 12 -6.76 7.29 3.59
CA ILE A 12 -5.38 6.84 3.85
C ILE A 12 -5.08 5.55 3.10
N VAL A 13 -6.05 4.62 3.08
CA VAL A 13 -5.91 3.37 2.30
C VAL A 13 -5.85 3.64 0.81
N GLN A 14 -6.64 4.60 0.30
CA GLN A 14 -6.55 4.99 -1.10
C GLN A 14 -5.16 5.55 -1.43
N LYS A 15 -4.61 6.46 -0.61
CA LYS A 15 -3.24 6.97 -0.78
C LYS A 15 -2.19 5.85 -0.76
N LEU A 16 -2.37 4.85 0.10
CA LEU A 16 -1.52 3.66 0.14
C LEU A 16 -1.59 2.86 -1.17
N LEU A 17 -2.78 2.61 -1.69
CA LEU A 17 -2.96 1.90 -2.96
C LEU A 17 -2.40 2.67 -4.16
N ASP A 18 -2.53 4.00 -4.15
CA ASP A 18 -2.02 4.89 -5.20
C ASP A 18 -0.49 4.82 -5.36
N ILE A 19 0.24 4.45 -4.29
CA ILE A 19 1.69 4.19 -4.36
C ILE A 19 2.02 2.71 -4.53
N GLN A 20 1.25 1.83 -3.89
CA GLN A 20 1.51 0.40 -3.84
C GLN A 20 1.30 -0.26 -5.21
N ILE A 21 0.17 0.03 -5.87
CA ILE A 21 -0.19 -0.62 -7.13
C ILE A 21 0.82 -0.27 -8.24
N PRO A 22 1.20 1.00 -8.47
CA PRO A 22 2.22 1.31 -9.47
C PRO A 22 3.59 0.69 -9.16
N ALA A 23 4.00 0.64 -7.88
CA ALA A 23 5.26 0.02 -7.48
C ALA A 23 5.29 -1.47 -7.84
N TYR A 24 4.25 -2.22 -7.47
CA TYR A 24 4.17 -3.65 -7.79
C TYR A 24 3.92 -3.92 -9.29
N GLN A 25 3.35 -2.97 -10.05
CA GLN A 25 3.27 -3.11 -11.51
C GLN A 25 4.66 -3.06 -12.16
N VAL A 26 5.56 -2.20 -11.66
CA VAL A 26 6.96 -2.18 -12.11
C VAL A 26 7.64 -3.50 -11.75
N GLU A 27 7.47 -3.99 -10.53
CA GLU A 27 8.01 -5.28 -10.10
C GLU A 27 7.49 -6.43 -10.98
N ALA A 28 6.17 -6.49 -11.19
CA ALA A 28 5.53 -7.50 -12.04
C ALA A 28 6.13 -7.54 -13.45
N LYS A 29 6.42 -6.36 -14.03
CA LYS A 29 7.08 -6.26 -15.33
C LYS A 29 8.53 -6.76 -15.30
N ILE A 30 9.26 -6.49 -14.21
CA ILE A 30 10.65 -6.94 -14.04
C ILE A 30 10.72 -8.46 -13.88
N ILE A 31 9.84 -9.04 -13.06
CA ILE A 31 9.84 -10.48 -12.77
C ILE A 31 9.04 -11.31 -13.78
N GLY A 32 8.26 -10.66 -14.65
CA GLY A 32 7.41 -11.31 -15.65
C GLY A 32 6.19 -12.03 -15.08
N SER A 33 5.69 -11.61 -13.92
CA SER A 33 4.53 -12.22 -13.25
C SER A 33 3.60 -11.17 -12.66
N THR A 34 2.30 -11.33 -12.92
CA THR A 34 1.23 -10.50 -12.33
C THR A 34 0.58 -11.15 -11.11
N GLU A 35 1.09 -12.29 -10.64
CA GLU A 35 0.53 -13.05 -9.51
C GLU A 35 1.00 -12.51 -8.15
N ILE A 36 1.31 -11.22 -8.07
CA ILE A 36 1.71 -10.54 -6.83
C ILE A 36 0.44 -10.22 -6.03
N PRO A 37 0.25 -10.74 -4.80
CA PRO A 37 -0.97 -10.53 -4.02
C PRO A 37 -1.36 -9.06 -3.88
N HIS A 38 -0.37 -8.19 -3.64
CA HIS A 38 -0.56 -6.76 -3.44
C HIS A 38 -1.12 -6.00 -4.66
N LEU A 39 -1.05 -6.58 -5.87
CA LEU A 39 -1.70 -6.01 -7.05
C LEU A 39 -3.23 -6.16 -7.02
N GLN A 40 -3.75 -7.05 -6.18
CA GLN A 40 -5.17 -7.33 -6.05
C GLN A 40 -5.79 -6.65 -4.83
N ASP A 41 -5.03 -5.85 -4.10
CA ASP A 41 -5.51 -5.15 -2.92
C ASP A 41 -6.56 -4.10 -3.30
N THR A 42 -7.58 -4.01 -2.46
CA THR A 42 -8.62 -2.98 -2.53
C THR A 42 -8.77 -2.35 -1.15
N VAL A 43 -9.48 -1.23 -1.08
CA VAL A 43 -9.75 -0.55 0.20
C VAL A 43 -10.39 -1.53 1.20
N GLU A 44 -11.36 -2.31 0.74
CA GLU A 44 -12.10 -3.28 1.56
C GLU A 44 -11.20 -4.44 2.04
N LYS A 45 -10.31 -4.93 1.18
CA LYS A 45 -9.36 -6.00 1.56
C LYS A 45 -8.39 -5.52 2.63
N ILE A 46 -7.80 -4.33 2.45
CA ILE A 46 -6.87 -3.76 3.43
C ILE A 46 -7.59 -3.50 4.76
N GLN A 47 -8.79 -2.92 4.72
CA GLN A 47 -9.61 -2.65 5.91
C GLN A 47 -10.04 -3.90 6.68
N SER A 48 -10.20 -5.03 6.00
CA SER A 48 -10.56 -6.31 6.62
C SER A 48 -9.35 -7.20 6.96
N SER A 49 -8.14 -6.77 6.58
CA SER A 49 -6.90 -7.47 6.90
C SER A 49 -6.52 -7.34 8.38
N ARG A 50 -5.53 -8.13 8.82
CA ARG A 50 -4.86 -7.97 10.12
C ARG A 50 -3.47 -7.35 9.98
N GLU A 51 -3.16 -6.84 8.79
CA GLU A 51 -1.85 -6.31 8.47
C GLU A 51 -1.69 -4.91 9.07
N ILE A 52 -0.46 -4.57 9.43
CA ILE A 52 -0.10 -3.25 9.93
C ILE A 52 0.69 -2.54 8.85
N PHE A 53 0.18 -1.38 8.41
CA PHE A 53 0.82 -0.57 7.40
C PHE A 53 1.52 0.64 8.03
N PHE A 54 2.71 0.95 7.53
CA PHE A 54 3.48 2.14 7.87
C PHE A 54 3.72 2.96 6.61
N GLY A 55 3.53 4.26 6.69
CA GLY A 55 3.75 5.21 5.60
C GLY A 55 4.89 6.16 5.89
N TYR A 56 5.74 6.42 4.89
CA TYR A 56 6.65 7.55 4.93
C TYR A 56 5.98 8.79 4.31
N TRP A 57 5.74 9.79 5.16
CA TRP A 57 5.14 11.05 4.76
C TRP A 57 6.19 12.10 4.44
N GLU A 58 6.08 12.72 3.27
CA GLU A 58 6.82 13.92 2.90
C GLU A 58 5.81 15.06 2.83
N GLU A 59 5.84 15.93 3.84
CA GLU A 59 4.76 16.91 4.10
C GLU A 59 3.39 16.21 4.20
N GLU A 60 2.46 16.51 3.29
CA GLU A 60 1.11 15.94 3.24
C GLU A 60 0.98 14.78 2.22
N ASN A 61 2.09 14.38 1.60
CA ASN A 61 2.13 13.34 0.58
C ASN A 61 2.68 12.04 1.15
N LEU A 62 1.96 10.94 0.90
CA LEU A 62 2.44 9.61 1.20
C LEU A 62 3.41 9.18 0.10
N ALA A 63 4.71 9.13 0.39
CA ALA A 63 5.75 8.87 -0.59
C ALA A 63 6.28 7.42 -0.56
N GLY A 64 5.94 6.65 0.48
CA GLY A 64 6.32 5.25 0.58
C GLY A 64 5.47 4.52 1.61
N ALA A 65 5.44 3.19 1.50
CA ALA A 65 4.74 2.32 2.43
C ALA A 65 5.53 1.05 2.72
N LEU A 66 5.34 0.53 3.93
CA LEU A 66 5.84 -0.76 4.41
C LEU A 66 4.66 -1.49 5.06
N VAL A 67 4.62 -2.81 4.89
CA VAL A 67 3.63 -3.68 5.52
C VAL A 67 4.32 -4.63 6.48
N SER A 68 3.72 -4.87 7.64
CA SER A 68 4.13 -5.88 8.62
C SER A 68 2.95 -6.83 8.88
N LEU A 69 3.26 -8.13 8.90
CA LEU A 69 2.35 -9.21 9.27
C LEU A 69 2.28 -9.39 10.80
#